data_AF-A0A2K3N379-F1
#
_entry.id   AF-A0A2K3N379-F1
#
_cell.length_a   1.000
_cell.length_b   1.000
_cell.length_c   1.000
_cell.angle_alpha   90.00
_cell.angle_beta   90.00
_cell.angle_gamma   90.00
#
_symmetry.space_group_name_H-M   'P 1'
#
loop_
_entity.id
_entity.type
_entity.pdbx_description
1 polymer ?
#
loop_
_entity_poly.entity_id
_entity_poly.type
_entity_poly.pdbx_seq_one_letter_code
_entity_poly.pdbx_strand_id
1 'polypeptide(L)'
;SSKSSVPVWPFLSLSCFGGIYALLPYFVLWKPPPPPVEEAELKTWPLNFLESKVTASILLASGIGLIIYAGLAGEDVWKEFYQYCRESKFIHLTSIDFTLLSTLAPFWVYNDMTARKWFDKGSWLLPVSLIPLLGPSLYILLRPALSTSVIAQTPVESE
;
A
#
# COMPACT_ATOMS: atom_id res chain seq x y z
N SER A 1 -5.28 -26.75 -12.61
CA SER A 1 -4.43 -26.98 -11.43
C SER A 1 -4.64 -25.83 -10.47
N SER A 2 -5.47 -26.01 -9.45
CA SER A 2 -5.82 -24.97 -8.47
C SER A 2 -4.62 -24.69 -7.58
N LYS A 3 -3.83 -23.69 -7.95
CA LYS A 3 -2.60 -23.32 -7.25
C LYS A 3 -3.00 -22.68 -5.92
N SER A 4 -3.03 -23.46 -4.85
CA SER A 4 -3.36 -22.96 -3.50
C SER A 4 -2.32 -21.93 -3.08
N SER A 5 -2.67 -20.65 -3.15
CA SER A 5 -1.88 -19.57 -2.55
C SER A 5 -2.05 -19.64 -1.02
N VAL A 6 -0.97 -19.34 -0.30
CA VAL A 6 -1.06 -19.16 1.16
C VAL A 6 -1.98 -17.96 1.42
N PRO A 7 -3.01 -18.07 2.27
CA PRO A 7 -3.90 -16.96 2.55
C PRO A 7 -3.16 -15.84 3.31
N VAL A 8 -3.38 -14.59 2.92
CA VAL A 8 -2.72 -13.42 3.55
C VAL A 8 -3.30 -13.06 4.92
N TRP A 9 -4.59 -13.36 5.14
CA TRP A 9 -5.34 -12.85 6.30
C TRP A 9 -4.72 -13.20 7.66
N PRO A 10 -4.13 -14.39 7.93
CA PRO A 10 -3.57 -14.68 9.24
C PRO A 10 -2.36 -13.77 9.55
N PHE A 11 -1.50 -13.57 8.55
CA PHE A 11 -0.32 -12.73 8.66
C PHE A 11 -0.71 -11.26 8.81
N LEU A 12 -1.73 -10.81 8.08
CA LEU A 12 -2.28 -9.46 8.19
C LEU A 12 -2.94 -9.20 9.55
N SER A 13 -3.70 -10.15 10.09
CA SER A 13 -4.29 -9.98 11.43
C SER A 13 -3.23 -9.95 12.52
N LEU A 14 -2.20 -10.78 12.42
CA LEU A 14 -1.08 -10.76 13.37
C LEU A 14 -0.23 -9.50 13.26
N SER A 15 -0.17 -8.86 12.08
CA SER A 15 0.60 -7.64 11.87
C SER A 15 0.05 -6.43 12.62
N CYS A 16 -1.22 -6.45 13.03
CA CYS A 16 -1.77 -5.42 13.91
C CYS A 16 -1.03 -5.33 15.26
N PHE A 17 -0.35 -6.40 15.68
CA PHE A 17 0.41 -6.46 16.93
C PHE A 17 1.91 -6.65 16.69
N GLY A 18 2.26 -7.53 15.75
CA GLY A 18 3.64 -7.89 15.43
C GLY A 18 4.27 -7.09 14.28
N GLY A 19 3.54 -6.14 13.70
CA GLY A 19 4.01 -5.34 12.56
C GLY A 19 4.47 -6.19 11.37
N ILE A 20 5.47 -5.70 10.67
CA ILE A 20 6.13 -6.33 9.54
C ILE A 20 6.72 -7.69 9.89
N TYR A 21 7.14 -7.91 11.13
CA TYR A 21 7.71 -9.18 11.55
C TYR A 21 6.70 -10.33 11.42
N ALA A 22 5.41 -10.05 11.59
CA ALA A 22 4.33 -11.00 11.33
C ALA A 22 3.97 -11.13 9.84
N LEU A 23 4.22 -10.09 9.03
CA LEU A 23 3.97 -10.12 7.58
C LEU A 23 5.10 -10.77 6.78
N LEU A 24 6.35 -10.63 7.18
CA LEU A 24 7.52 -11.14 6.45
C LEU A 24 7.41 -12.61 6.03
N PRO A 25 6.94 -13.54 6.89
CA PRO A 25 6.74 -14.92 6.48
C PRO A 25 5.79 -15.07 5.28
N TYR A 26 4.74 -14.25 5.19
CA TYR A 26 3.86 -14.24 4.02
C TYR A 26 4.61 -13.82 2.76
N PHE A 27 5.44 -12.76 2.82
CA PHE A 27 6.24 -12.33 1.68
C PHE A 27 7.21 -13.41 1.18
N VAL A 28 7.79 -14.20 2.09
CA VAL A 28 8.67 -15.33 1.73
C VAL A 28 7.90 -16.46 1.05
N LEU A 29 6.68 -16.72 1.50
CA LEU A 29 5.83 -17.81 0.97
C LEU A 29 5.03 -17.39 -0.28
N TRP A 30 4.89 -16.08 -0.51
CA TRP A 30 4.10 -15.52 -1.60
C TRP A 30 4.70 -15.88 -2.96
N LYS A 31 3.83 -16.26 -3.90
CA LYS A 31 4.21 -16.63 -5.26
C LYS A 31 3.55 -15.68 -6.26
N PRO A 32 4.30 -14.90 -7.06
CA PRO A 32 3.73 -14.10 -8.13
C PRO A 32 3.18 -14.98 -9.27
N PRO A 33 2.25 -14.46 -10.09
CA PRO A 33 1.54 -13.18 -9.95
C PRO A 33 0.41 -13.25 -8.89
N PRO A 34 -0.04 -12.10 -8.34
CA PRO A 34 -1.21 -12.08 -7.46
C PRO A 34 -2.45 -12.64 -8.19
N PRO A 35 -3.40 -13.24 -7.45
CA PRO A 35 -4.64 -13.71 -8.05
C PRO A 35 -5.35 -12.55 -8.76
N PRO A 36 -5.98 -12.79 -9.93
CA PRO A 36 -6.73 -11.76 -10.63
C PRO A 36 -7.85 -11.25 -9.73
N VAL A 37 -7.96 -9.93 -9.60
CA VAL A 37 -9.02 -9.26 -8.82
C VAL A 37 -10.02 -8.67 -9.81
N GLU A 38 -11.30 -8.99 -9.62
CA GLU A 38 -12.37 -8.43 -10.44
C GLU A 38 -12.78 -7.04 -9.95
N GLU A 39 -13.16 -6.16 -10.86
CA GLU A 39 -13.66 -4.81 -10.52
C GLU A 39 -14.93 -4.84 -9.66
N ALA A 40 -15.74 -5.89 -9.77
CA ALA A 40 -16.91 -6.09 -8.93
C ALA A 40 -16.52 -6.30 -7.45
N GLU A 41 -15.42 -7.02 -7.19
CA GLU A 41 -14.92 -7.25 -5.84
C GLU A 41 -14.42 -5.96 -5.19
N LEU A 42 -13.74 -5.09 -5.95
CA LEU A 42 -13.27 -3.79 -5.45
C LEU A 42 -14.41 -2.85 -5.02
N LYS A 43 -15.62 -3.06 -5.51
CA LYS A 43 -16.80 -2.26 -5.12
C LYS A 43 -17.43 -2.70 -3.80
N THR A 44 -17.00 -3.83 -3.25
CA THR A 44 -17.49 -4.34 -1.96
C THR A 44 -16.81 -3.63 -0.79
N TRP A 45 -17.52 -3.51 0.35
CA TRP A 45 -16.91 -3.00 1.57
C TRP A 45 -16.00 -4.07 2.18
N PRO A 46 -14.77 -3.75 2.63
CA PRO A 46 -14.21 -2.40 2.79
C PRO A 46 -13.35 -1.90 1.61
N LEU A 47 -13.21 -2.69 0.53
CA LEU A 47 -12.34 -2.37 -0.59
C LEU A 47 -12.73 -1.07 -1.31
N ASN A 48 -14.03 -0.80 -1.45
CA ASN A 48 -14.52 0.43 -2.08
C ASN A 48 -14.05 1.71 -1.37
N PHE A 49 -13.94 1.65 -0.03
CA PHE A 49 -13.47 2.75 0.79
C PHE A 49 -11.96 2.94 0.64
N LEU A 50 -11.19 1.84 0.58
CA LEU A 50 -9.74 1.87 0.38
C LEU A 50 -9.34 2.28 -1.05
N GLU A 51 -10.15 1.95 -2.04
CA GLU A 51 -9.98 2.34 -3.45
C GLU A 51 -10.44 3.78 -3.73
N SER A 52 -11.14 4.43 -2.79
CA SER A 52 -11.71 5.76 -2.99
C SER A 52 -10.64 6.86 -3.13
N LYS A 53 -10.78 7.67 -4.20
CA LYS A 53 -9.96 8.87 -4.42
C LYS A 53 -10.12 9.91 -3.31
N VAL A 54 -11.28 9.95 -2.65
CA VAL A 54 -11.53 10.84 -1.51
C VAL A 54 -10.71 10.39 -0.31
N THR A 55 -10.75 9.10 0.03
CA THR A 55 -9.94 8.52 1.10
C THR A 55 -8.45 8.76 0.84
N ALA A 56 -8.00 8.51 -0.40
CA ALA A 56 -6.62 8.78 -0.81
C ALA A 56 -6.24 10.27 -0.68
N SER A 57 -7.14 11.19 -1.04
CA SER A 57 -6.89 12.64 -0.90
C SER A 57 -6.78 13.06 0.56
N ILE A 58 -7.64 12.54 1.44
CA ILE A 58 -7.59 12.80 2.88
C ILE A 58 -6.28 12.28 3.45
N LEU A 59 -5.90 11.03 3.16
CA LEU A 59 -4.66 10.43 3.61
C LEU A 59 -3.43 11.18 3.08
N LEU A 60 -3.47 11.65 1.83
CA LEU A 60 -2.42 12.47 1.24
C LEU A 60 -2.27 13.80 1.99
N ALA A 61 -3.38 14.50 2.26
CA ALA A 61 -3.37 15.75 3.02
C ALA A 61 -2.87 15.54 4.45
N SER A 62 -3.29 14.46 5.12
CA SER A 62 -2.79 14.09 6.45
C SER A 62 -1.29 13.78 6.43
N GLY A 63 -0.81 13.04 5.42
CA GLY A 63 0.61 12.75 5.26
C GLY A 63 1.46 14.01 5.06
N ILE A 64 1.00 14.95 4.23
CA ILE A 64 1.63 16.26 4.08
C ILE A 64 1.65 17.02 5.41
N GLY A 65 0.52 17.04 6.13
CA GLY A 65 0.42 17.69 7.44
C GLY A 65 1.40 17.12 8.47
N LEU A 66 1.55 15.79 8.53
CA LEU A 66 2.50 15.13 9.44
C LEU A 66 3.96 15.45 9.08
N ILE A 67 4.30 15.49 7.79
CA ILE A 67 5.66 15.84 7.35
C ILE A 67 5.98 17.31 7.68
N ILE A 68 5.04 18.23 7.44
CA ILE A 68 5.21 19.64 7.80
C ILE A 68 5.35 19.77 9.32
N TYR A 69 4.49 19.10 10.09
CA TYR A 69 4.55 19.11 11.55
C TYR A 69 5.90 18.62 12.07
N ALA A 70 6.41 17.51 11.54
CA ALA A 70 7.72 16.99 11.90
C ALA A 70 8.86 17.94 11.48
N GLY A 71 8.79 18.52 10.28
CA GLY A 71 9.81 19.46 9.78
C GLY A 71 9.87 20.78 10.54
N LEU A 72 8.76 21.21 11.14
CA LEU A 72 8.67 22.39 11.99
C LEU A 72 8.99 22.10 13.47
N ALA A 73 9.22 20.84 13.84
CA ALA A 73 9.57 20.47 15.20
C ALA A 73 10.95 21.00 15.59
N GLY A 74 11.07 21.47 16.83
CA GLY A 74 12.33 21.98 17.39
C GLY A 74 13.41 20.91 17.52
N GLU A 75 14.66 21.36 17.62
CA GLU A 75 15.83 20.48 17.79
C GLU A 75 15.74 19.60 19.05
N ASP A 76 15.16 20.14 20.12
CA ASP A 76 14.91 19.46 21.39
C ASP A 76 14.01 18.24 21.23
N VAL A 77 12.91 18.36 20.48
CA VAL A 77 11.98 17.26 20.19
C VAL A 77 12.67 16.14 19.44
N TRP A 78 13.49 16.49 18.43
CA TRP A 78 14.25 15.49 17.68
C TRP A 78 15.28 14.77 18.56
N LYS A 79 16.00 15.51 19.43
CA LYS A 79 16.95 14.91 20.39
C LYS A 79 16.25 13.94 21.35
N GLU A 80 15.09 14.32 21.87
CA GLU A 80 14.29 13.48 22.76
C GLU A 80 13.84 12.20 22.04
N PHE A 81 13.36 12.32 20.80
CA PHE A 81 13.04 11.16 19.96
C PHE A 81 14.25 10.24 19.75
N TYR A 82 15.43 10.78 19.41
CA TYR A 82 16.64 9.97 19.25
C TYR A 82 17.07 9.27 20.54
N GLN A 83 16.87 9.90 21.70
CA GLN A 83 17.11 9.29 23.00
C GLN A 83 16.14 8.13 23.23
N TYR A 84 14.84 8.36 23.02
CA TYR A 84 13.82 7.32 23.14
C TYR A 84 14.05 6.15 22.18
N CYS A 85 14.40 6.41 20.93
CA CYS A 85 14.73 5.37 19.96
C CYS A 85 15.94 4.54 20.37
N ARG A 86 16.83 5.05 21.23
CA ARG A 86 18.01 4.34 21.71
C ARG A 86 17.74 3.58 23.01
N GLU A 87 16.99 4.18 23.92
CA GLU A 87 16.79 3.67 25.28
C GLU A 87 15.55 2.77 25.39
N SER A 88 14.50 3.07 24.62
CA SER A 88 13.25 2.29 24.63
C SER A 88 13.24 1.24 23.53
N LYS A 89 13.28 -0.04 23.93
CA LYS A 89 13.16 -1.17 23.01
C LYS A 89 11.87 -1.14 22.20
N PHE A 90 10.76 -0.69 22.81
CA PHE A 90 9.48 -0.59 22.14
C PHE A 90 9.54 0.43 20.99
N ILE A 91 9.98 1.66 21.29
CA ILE A 91 10.08 2.74 20.29
C ILE A 91 11.04 2.32 19.18
N HIS A 92 12.21 1.79 19.54
CA HIS A 92 13.19 1.27 18.57
C HIS A 92 12.60 0.25 17.60
N LEU A 93 11.92 -0.78 18.12
CA LEU A 93 11.32 -1.85 17.30
C LEU A 93 10.20 -1.31 16.40
N THR A 94 9.36 -0.40 16.91
CA THR A 94 8.30 0.24 16.11
C THR A 94 8.85 1.18 15.04
N SER A 95 9.98 1.86 15.27
CA SER A 95 10.64 2.66 14.24
C SER A 95 11.20 1.77 13.11
N ILE A 96 11.85 0.65 13.45
CA ILE A 96 12.33 -0.32 12.45
C ILE A 96 11.15 -0.89 11.66
N ASP A 97 10.08 -1.29 12.36
CA ASP A 97 8.85 -1.78 11.74
C ASP A 97 8.30 -0.79 10.70
N PHE A 98 8.13 0.47 11.11
CA PHE A 98 7.68 1.55 10.24
C PHE A 98 8.59 1.75 9.02
N THR A 99 9.92 1.75 9.22
CA THR A 99 10.89 1.88 8.12
C THR A 99 10.81 0.70 7.14
N LEU A 100 10.68 -0.53 7.64
CA LEU A 100 10.57 -1.73 6.80
C LEU A 100 9.25 -1.75 6.01
N LEU A 101 8.13 -1.41 6.64
CA LEU A 101 6.84 -1.27 5.95
C LEU A 101 6.91 -0.21 4.84
N SER A 102 7.54 0.93 5.13
CA SER A 102 7.75 2.00 4.15
C SER A 102 8.63 1.54 2.98
N THR A 103 9.67 0.76 3.28
CA THR A 103 10.58 0.20 2.26
C THR A 103 9.90 -0.85 1.39
N LEU A 104 8.88 -1.54 1.90
CA LEU A 104 8.08 -2.53 1.16
C LEU A 104 6.90 -1.93 0.39
N ALA A 105 6.55 -0.66 0.64
CA ALA A 105 5.46 -0.01 -0.10
C ALA A 105 5.69 0.04 -1.63
N PRO A 106 6.90 0.35 -2.15
CA PRO A 106 7.18 0.29 -3.59
C PRO A 106 6.93 -1.07 -4.22
N PHE A 107 7.16 -2.17 -3.50
CA PHE A 107 6.90 -3.51 -4.00
C PHE A 107 5.41 -3.72 -4.30
N TRP A 108 4.52 -3.26 -3.42
CA TRP A 108 3.07 -3.36 -3.63
C TRP A 108 2.55 -2.41 -4.70
N VAL A 109 3.06 -1.17 -4.71
CA VAL A 109 2.76 -0.19 -5.75
C VAL A 109 3.18 -0.74 -7.12
N TYR A 110 4.35 -1.35 -7.23
CA TYR A 110 4.81 -1.99 -8.46
C TYR A 110 3.88 -3.12 -8.94
N ASN A 111 3.47 -4.00 -8.03
CA ASN A 111 2.57 -5.12 -8.36
C ASN A 111 1.22 -4.62 -8.87
N ASP A 112 0.59 -3.67 -8.18
CA ASP A 112 -0.70 -3.08 -8.61
C ASP A 112 -0.56 -2.28 -9.92
N MET A 113 0.54 -1.55 -10.08
CA MET A 113 0.83 -0.76 -11.28
C MET A 113 1.01 -1.65 -12.52
N THR A 114 1.70 -2.78 -12.35
CA THR A 114 1.86 -3.81 -13.39
C THR A 114 0.52 -4.48 -13.72
N ALA A 115 -0.29 -4.80 -12.71
CA ALA A 115 -1.64 -5.35 -12.92
C ALA A 115 -2.54 -4.39 -13.72
N ARG A 116 -2.37 -3.08 -13.52
CA ARG A 116 -3.06 -2.01 -14.25
C ARG A 116 -2.44 -1.66 -15.61
N LYS A 117 -1.34 -2.31 -16.01
CA LYS A 117 -0.56 -1.98 -17.22
C LYS A 117 -0.18 -0.49 -17.29
N TRP A 118 0.13 0.11 -16.13
CA TRP A 118 0.39 1.54 -15.99
C TRP A 118 1.86 1.88 -15.72
N PHE A 119 2.76 0.89 -15.81
CA PHE A 119 4.17 1.03 -15.46
C PHE A 119 4.88 2.16 -16.23
N ASP A 120 4.70 2.24 -17.54
CA ASP A 120 5.40 3.22 -18.39
C ASP A 120 5.10 4.67 -18.02
N LYS A 121 3.92 4.94 -17.46
CA LYS A 121 3.48 6.29 -17.06
C LYS A 121 3.66 6.55 -15.56
N GLY A 122 3.53 5.51 -14.74
CA GLY A 122 3.47 5.61 -13.28
C GLY A 122 4.79 5.34 -12.55
N SER A 123 5.82 4.80 -13.22
CA SER A 123 7.05 4.29 -12.58
C SER A 123 7.77 5.29 -11.67
N TRP A 124 7.66 6.60 -11.93
CA TRP A 124 8.20 7.66 -11.08
C TRP A 124 7.59 7.70 -9.67
N LEU A 125 6.41 7.09 -9.46
CA LEU A 125 5.77 6.97 -8.15
C LEU A 125 6.40 5.89 -7.27
N LEU A 126 7.20 4.99 -7.83
CA LEU A 126 7.88 3.93 -7.06
C LEU A 126 8.84 4.52 -6.00
N PRO A 127 9.80 5.41 -6.33
CA PRO A 127 10.62 6.04 -5.31
C PRO A 127 9.79 6.91 -4.35
N VAL A 128 8.73 7.57 -4.82
CA VAL A 128 7.86 8.40 -3.97
C VAL A 128 7.11 7.54 -2.94
N SER A 129 6.77 6.29 -3.28
CA SER A 129 6.09 5.36 -2.39
C SER A 129 6.92 4.92 -1.17
N LEU A 130 8.23 5.20 -1.14
CA LEU A 130 9.05 5.06 0.07
C LEU A 130 8.66 6.05 1.17
N ILE A 131 8.00 7.17 0.81
CA ILE A 131 7.51 8.14 1.79
C ILE A 131 6.23 7.56 2.40
N PRO A 132 6.25 7.16 3.69
CA PRO A 132 5.12 6.51 4.34
C PRO A 132 3.87 7.38 4.26
N LEU A 133 2.72 6.73 4.08
CA LEU A 133 1.40 7.35 3.93
C LEU A 133 1.25 8.23 2.67
N LEU A 134 2.12 9.22 2.46
CA LEU A 134 2.08 10.17 1.35
C LEU A 134 2.20 9.47 0.00
N GLY A 135 3.25 8.66 -0.17
CA GLY A 135 3.55 8.05 -1.47
C GLY A 135 2.49 7.06 -1.96
N PRO A 136 2.08 6.07 -1.14
CA PRO A 136 0.98 5.18 -1.48
C PRO A 136 -0.35 5.91 -1.73
N SER A 137 -0.65 6.96 -0.95
CA SER A 137 -1.88 7.75 -1.14
C SER A 137 -1.86 8.52 -2.46
N LEU A 138 -0.72 9.13 -2.81
CA LEU A 138 -0.54 9.80 -4.10
C LEU A 138 -0.69 8.80 -5.26
N TYR A 139 -0.13 7.60 -5.10
CA TYR A 139 -0.30 6.52 -6.07
C TYR A 139 -1.77 6.15 -6.27
N ILE A 140 -2.53 5.90 -5.19
CA ILE A 140 -3.96 5.58 -5.28
C ILE A 140 -4.73 6.74 -5.93
N LEU A 141 -4.37 8.00 -5.64
CA LEU A 141 -5.02 9.17 -6.21
C LEU A 141 -4.79 9.28 -7.73
N LEU A 142 -3.58 8.99 -8.22
CA LEU A 142 -3.21 9.17 -9.63
C LEU A 142 -3.43 7.94 -10.50
N ARG A 143 -3.41 6.72 -9.94
CA ARG A 143 -3.53 5.48 -10.74
C ARG A 143 -4.87 5.41 -11.48
N PRO A 144 -4.91 4.83 -12.69
CA PRO A 144 -6.17 4.57 -13.39
C PRO A 144 -7.00 3.51 -12.67
N ALA A 145 -8.33 3.50 -12.87
CA ALA A 145 -9.18 2.36 -12.50
C ALA A 145 -8.73 1.09 -13.24
N LEU A 146 -9.07 -0.12 -12.78
CA LEU A 146 -8.72 -1.31 -13.55
C LEU A 146 -9.50 -1.26 -14.87
N SER A 147 -8.88 -1.75 -15.93
CA SER A 147 -9.55 -1.82 -17.22
C SER A 147 -10.60 -2.92 -17.15
N THR A 148 -11.87 -2.57 -17.33
CA THR A 148 -12.90 -3.56 -17.64
C THR A 148 -12.57 -4.14 -19.02
N SER A 149 -11.89 -5.29 -19.07
CA SER A 149 -11.71 -6.01 -20.33
C SER A 149 -13.05 -6.61 -20.76
N VAL A 150 -13.81 -5.84 -21.56
CA VAL A 150 -14.80 -6.25 -22.57
C VAL A 150 -15.68 -7.47 -22.24
N ILE A 151 -16.90 -7.22 -21.73
CA ILE A 151 -18.08 -8.03 -22.04
C ILE A 151 -19.26 -7.08 -22.27
N ALA A 152 -19.14 -6.18 -23.25
CA ALA A 152 -20.32 -5.74 -23.99
C ALA A 152 -20.38 -6.70 -25.17
N GLN A 153 -21.19 -7.76 -25.01
CA GLN A 153 -21.49 -8.69 -26.07
C GLN A 153 -21.94 -7.89 -27.30
N THR A 154 -21.29 -8.16 -28.42
CA THR A 154 -21.76 -7.87 -29.77
C THR A 154 -23.28 -8.07 -29.82
N PRO A 155 -24.10 -7.08 -30.23
CA PRO A 155 -25.45 -7.39 -30.61
C PRO A 155 -25.34 -8.35 -31.79
N VAL A 156 -25.92 -9.53 -31.62
CA VAL A 156 -26.10 -10.50 -32.69
C VAL A 156 -26.79 -9.79 -33.84
N GLU A 157 -26.13 -9.82 -34.99
CA GLU A 157 -26.66 -9.48 -36.30
C GLU A 157 -27.95 -10.27 -36.52
N SER A 158 -29.09 -9.57 -36.53
CA SER A 158 -30.37 -10.13 -36.94
C SER A 158 -30.46 -10.06 -38.46
N GLU A 159 -30.70 -11.23 -39.07
CA GLU A 159 -31.03 -11.44 -40.50
C GLU A 159 -32.06 -10.44 -41.06
#